data_AF-A0A7X6YJ87-F1
#
_entry.id   AF-A0A7X6YJ87-F1
#
_cell.length_a   1.000
_cell.length_b   1.000
_cell.length_c   1.000
_cell.angle_alpha   90.00
_cell.angle_beta   90.00
_cell.angle_gamma   90.00
#
_symmetry.space_group_name_H-M   'P 1'
#
loop_
_entity.id
_entity.type
_entity.pdbx_description
1 polymer ?
#
loop_
_entity_poly.entity_id
_entity_poly.type
_entity_poly.pdbx_seq_one_letter_code
_entity_poly.pdbx_strand_id
1 'polypeptide(L)'
;MTRIRIPYHTSALEADLPSECQSVILTPSCHAATDARPPSIDEQRRRVGRALDQPIGSQPLETLATGRATATIITSDHTRPVPSRITLPLLLERLRRGNPAIDIRILVATGCHRATTPDEMCEKFGEEIVRRETFLMHDCTDTASLRQLARLPSGGELWLNRAALDTDLLVAEGFIEPHFFAGFSGGRKSVLPGIAGRATVLANHCAAFIADPRARAGSLDDNPIHRDMLFAARQARLAFILNVTINADKS
;
A
#
# COMPACT_ATOMS: atom_id res chain seq x y z
N MET A 1 12.29 30.19 25.54
CA MET A 1 12.37 29.92 24.09
C MET A 1 12.09 28.44 23.88
N THR A 2 11.22 28.12 22.94
CA THR A 2 10.90 26.73 22.60
C THR A 2 11.65 26.38 21.32
N ARG A 3 12.59 25.44 21.39
CA ARG A 3 13.32 24.98 20.20
C ARG A 3 12.51 23.94 19.45
N ILE A 4 12.35 24.14 18.15
CA ILE A 4 11.68 23.19 17.25
C ILE A 4 12.68 22.63 16.24
N ARG A 5 12.44 21.38 15.84
CA ARG A 5 13.22 20.66 14.83
C ARG A 5 12.29 20.20 13.71
N ILE A 6 12.55 20.66 12.49
CA ILE A 6 11.71 20.43 11.32
C ILE A 6 12.49 19.55 10.33
N PRO A 7 12.01 18.34 9.98
CA PRO A 7 12.63 17.53 8.94
C PRO A 7 12.76 18.29 7.61
N TYR A 8 13.95 18.29 7.01
CA TYR A 8 14.22 18.96 5.74
C TYR A 8 15.16 18.12 4.88
N HIS A 9 14.60 17.47 3.86
CA HIS A 9 15.31 16.53 3.00
C HIS A 9 16.00 15.40 3.82
N THR A 10 17.34 15.37 3.83
CA THR A 10 18.17 14.39 4.54
C THR A 10 18.68 14.89 5.89
N SER A 11 18.28 16.11 6.30
CA SER A 11 18.67 16.74 7.55
C SER A 11 17.46 17.29 8.31
N ALA A 12 17.70 18.18 9.26
CA ALA A 12 16.66 18.93 9.93
C ALA A 12 17.08 20.38 10.08
N LEU A 13 16.10 21.28 10.00
CA LEU A 13 16.25 22.68 10.37
C LEU A 13 15.83 22.86 11.82
N GLU A 14 16.54 23.73 12.52
CA GLU A 14 16.26 24.04 13.92
C GLU A 14 15.97 25.53 14.06
N ALA A 15 14.97 25.87 14.87
CA ALA A 15 14.57 27.24 15.11
C ALA A 15 14.14 27.42 16.56
N ASP A 16 14.45 28.58 17.13
CA ASP A 16 13.98 29.00 18.44
C ASP A 16 12.75 29.90 18.29
N LEU A 17 11.62 29.47 18.87
CA LEU A 17 10.40 30.27 18.88
C LEU A 17 10.50 31.37 19.95
N PRO A 18 10.18 32.64 19.61
CA PRO A 18 10.11 33.74 20.57
C PRO A 18 9.18 33.42 21.74
N SER A 19 9.59 33.76 22.96
CA SER A 19 8.81 33.48 24.17
C SER A 19 7.46 34.20 24.24
N GLU A 20 7.31 35.28 23.49
CA GLU A 20 6.05 36.04 23.36
C GLU A 20 5.02 35.36 22.44
N CYS A 21 5.40 34.35 21.65
CA CYS A 21 4.46 33.58 20.85
C CYS A 21 3.82 32.45 21.67
N GLN A 22 2.49 32.48 21.80
CA GLN A 22 1.75 31.29 22.23
C GLN A 22 1.91 30.20 21.16
N SER A 23 2.58 29.11 21.52
CA SER A 23 2.88 28.01 20.60
C SER A 23 2.42 26.68 21.17
N VAL A 24 1.86 25.84 20.29
CA VAL A 24 1.53 24.45 20.57
C VAL A 24 2.22 23.60 19.52
N ILE A 25 3.02 22.63 19.97
CA ILE A 25 3.70 21.68 19.07
C ILE A 25 2.84 20.43 18.98
N LEU A 26 2.35 20.13 17.79
CA LEU A 26 1.58 18.92 17.51
C LEU A 26 2.51 17.82 16.99
N THR A 27 2.81 16.84 17.83
CA THR A 27 3.64 15.69 17.47
C THR A 27 2.79 14.41 17.58
N PRO A 28 2.74 13.57 16.53
CA PRO A 28 2.08 12.27 16.63
C PRO A 28 2.71 11.41 17.74
N SER A 29 1.91 10.67 18.50
CA SER A 29 2.40 9.78 19.56
C SER A 29 3.37 8.72 19.05
N CYS A 30 3.22 8.26 17.81
CA CYS A 30 4.16 7.34 17.15
C CYS A 30 5.54 7.96 16.86
N HIS A 31 5.66 9.29 16.90
CA HIS A 31 6.92 10.03 16.81
C HIS A 31 7.44 10.48 18.19
N ALA A 32 6.60 10.46 19.23
CA ALA A 32 6.94 10.90 20.57
C ALA A 32 7.78 9.87 21.35
N ALA A 33 7.82 8.60 20.91
CA ALA A 33 8.72 7.59 21.43
C ALA A 33 10.13 7.75 20.81
N THR A 34 10.76 8.91 21.00
CA THR A 34 12.08 9.24 20.44
C THR A 34 13.23 8.41 21.05
N ASP A 35 12.99 7.74 22.17
CA ASP A 35 13.99 6.95 22.91
C ASP A 35 13.84 5.43 22.71
N ALA A 36 12.84 4.97 21.96
CA ALA A 36 12.68 3.55 21.67
C ALA A 36 13.64 3.15 20.54
N ARG A 37 14.59 2.24 20.85
CA ARG A 37 15.44 1.63 19.83
C ARG A 37 14.55 1.03 18.71
N PRO A 38 14.88 1.26 17.42
CA PRO A 38 14.15 0.63 16.32
C PRO A 38 14.10 -0.89 16.52
N PRO A 39 12.94 -1.56 16.29
CA PRO A 39 12.86 -3.00 16.37
C PRO A 39 13.88 -3.64 15.43
N SER A 40 14.56 -4.69 15.89
CA SER A 40 15.48 -5.44 15.03
C SER A 40 14.73 -6.07 13.85
N ILE A 41 15.45 -6.42 12.78
CA ILE A 41 14.86 -7.10 11.62
C ILE A 41 14.13 -8.39 12.04
N ASP A 42 14.70 -9.16 12.97
CA ASP A 42 14.06 -10.37 13.50
C ASP A 42 12.77 -10.06 14.26
N GLU A 43 12.75 -8.96 15.01
CA GLU A 43 11.54 -8.52 15.69
C GLU A 43 10.45 -8.09 14.70
N GLN A 44 10.83 -7.32 13.67
CA GLN A 44 9.91 -6.92 12.60
C GLN A 44 9.33 -8.16 11.89
N ARG A 45 10.18 -9.12 11.49
CA ARG A 45 9.76 -10.40 10.89
C ARG A 45 8.79 -11.15 11.80
N ARG A 46 9.07 -11.21 13.11
CA ARG A 46 8.19 -11.87 14.09
C ARG A 46 6.84 -11.17 14.24
N ARG A 47 6.81 -9.83 14.24
CA ARG A 47 5.57 -9.04 14.30
C ARG A 47 4.70 -9.28 13.06
N VAL A 48 5.30 -9.24 11.87
CA VAL A 48 4.61 -9.56 10.61
C VAL A 48 4.14 -11.00 10.58
N GLY A 49 4.98 -11.95 11.00
CA GLY A 49 4.63 -13.37 11.10
C GLY A 49 3.41 -13.61 11.98
N ARG A 50 3.37 -12.99 13.17
CA ARG A 50 2.22 -13.07 14.08
C ARG A 50 0.93 -12.51 13.46
N ALA A 51 1.01 -11.41 12.73
CA ALA A 51 -0.15 -10.84 12.04
C ALA A 51 -0.70 -11.79 10.96
N LEU A 52 0.19 -12.50 10.25
CA LEU A 52 -0.20 -13.52 9.27
C LEU A 52 -0.80 -14.77 9.92
N ASP A 53 -0.37 -15.14 11.14
CA ASP A 53 -0.95 -16.26 11.91
C ASP A 53 -2.35 -15.93 12.48
N GLN A 54 -2.71 -14.66 12.59
CA GLN A 54 -3.97 -14.19 13.18
C GLN A 54 -4.72 -13.25 12.24
N PRO A 55 -5.22 -13.75 11.09
CA PRO A 55 -5.93 -12.93 10.13
C PRO A 55 -7.23 -12.36 10.71
N ILE A 56 -7.55 -11.11 10.34
CA ILE A 56 -8.77 -10.43 10.77
C ILE A 56 -9.83 -10.59 9.69
N GLY A 57 -10.92 -11.30 10.02
CA GLY A 57 -12.08 -11.43 9.13
C GLY A 57 -11.85 -12.25 7.86
N SER A 58 -10.80 -13.08 7.82
CA SER A 58 -10.50 -13.99 6.70
C SER A 58 -9.87 -15.30 7.19
N GLN A 59 -9.80 -16.30 6.31
CA GLN A 59 -8.99 -17.49 6.54
C GLN A 59 -7.49 -17.17 6.43
N PRO A 60 -6.61 -17.98 7.03
CA PRO A 60 -5.17 -17.87 6.84
C PRO A 60 -4.77 -17.92 5.37
N LEU A 61 -3.69 -17.22 5.01
CA LEU A 61 -3.26 -17.06 3.62
C LEU A 61 -2.91 -18.42 2.97
N GLU A 62 -2.33 -19.34 3.74
CA GLU A 62 -2.01 -20.70 3.31
C GLU A 62 -3.28 -21.46 2.90
N THR A 63 -4.35 -21.31 3.69
CA THR A 63 -5.65 -21.93 3.41
C THR A 63 -6.27 -21.35 2.15
N LEU A 64 -6.18 -20.03 1.95
CA LEU A 64 -6.67 -19.39 0.72
C LEU A 64 -5.91 -19.82 -0.54
N ALA A 65 -4.63 -20.17 -0.40
CA ALA A 65 -3.76 -20.62 -1.48
C ALA A 65 -3.97 -22.09 -1.87
N THR A 66 -4.57 -22.92 -1.00
CA THR A 66 -4.84 -24.33 -1.29
C THR A 66 -5.71 -24.47 -2.55
N GLY A 67 -5.24 -25.26 -3.51
CA GLY A 67 -5.95 -25.52 -4.78
C GLY A 67 -5.96 -24.37 -5.79
N ARG A 68 -5.25 -23.25 -5.52
CA ARG A 68 -5.08 -22.14 -6.47
C ARG A 68 -3.87 -22.39 -7.35
N ALA A 69 -4.03 -22.26 -8.68
CA ALA A 69 -2.91 -22.44 -9.60
C ALA A 69 -2.04 -21.18 -9.66
N THR A 70 -2.66 -20.00 -9.56
CA THR A 70 -1.97 -18.70 -9.61
C THR A 70 -2.29 -17.81 -8.42
N ALA A 71 -1.33 -16.98 -8.02
CA ALA A 71 -1.56 -15.84 -7.13
C ALA A 71 -0.89 -14.58 -7.68
N THR A 72 -1.53 -13.43 -7.46
CA THR A 72 -0.91 -12.11 -7.68
C THR A 72 -0.82 -11.36 -6.37
N ILE A 73 0.38 -10.92 -6.02
CA ILE A 73 0.63 -10.03 -4.89
C ILE A 73 0.80 -8.61 -5.42
N ILE A 74 -0.11 -7.71 -5.07
CA ILE A 74 0.05 -6.28 -5.32
C ILE A 74 1.01 -5.72 -4.26
N THR A 75 2.11 -5.09 -4.69
CA THR A 75 3.04 -4.37 -3.80
C THR A 75 3.09 -2.89 -4.17
N SER A 76 3.39 -2.02 -3.19
CA SER A 76 3.55 -0.58 -3.45
C SER A 76 4.83 -0.31 -4.26
N ASP A 77 4.90 0.85 -4.91
CA ASP A 77 6.06 1.25 -5.71
C ASP A 77 7.20 1.91 -4.89
N HIS A 78 8.22 2.40 -5.59
CA HIS A 78 9.39 3.10 -5.03
C HIS A 78 9.05 4.35 -4.20
N THR A 79 7.88 4.95 -4.38
CA THR A 79 7.48 6.16 -3.66
C THR A 79 6.94 5.89 -2.25
N ARG A 80 6.85 4.60 -1.85
CA ARG A 80 6.28 4.18 -0.57
C ARG A 80 7.29 3.45 0.31
N PRO A 81 7.36 3.79 1.61
CA PRO A 81 8.28 3.19 2.56
C PRO A 81 7.80 1.83 3.10
N VAL A 82 7.10 1.03 2.29
CA VAL A 82 6.71 -0.34 2.68
C VAL A 82 7.98 -1.18 2.81
N PRO A 83 8.23 -1.86 3.95
CA PRO A 83 9.42 -2.67 4.18
C PRO A 83 9.31 -4.03 3.46
N SER A 84 9.20 -4.00 2.13
CA SER A 84 8.91 -5.17 1.29
C SER A 84 10.00 -6.26 1.34
N ARG A 85 11.24 -5.91 1.71
CA ARG A 85 12.30 -6.88 2.07
C ARG A 85 11.93 -7.82 3.23
N ILE A 86 10.96 -7.41 4.05
CA ILE A 86 10.46 -8.19 5.20
C ILE A 86 9.12 -8.83 4.87
N THR A 87 8.17 -8.06 4.34
CA THR A 87 6.80 -8.52 4.13
C THR A 87 6.65 -9.49 2.95
N LEU A 88 7.31 -9.23 1.81
CA LEU A 88 7.17 -10.11 0.63
C LEU A 88 7.70 -11.52 0.88
N PRO A 89 8.91 -11.76 1.44
CA PRO A 89 9.35 -13.12 1.73
C PRO A 89 8.35 -13.92 2.57
N LEU A 90 7.72 -13.29 3.56
CA LEU A 90 6.77 -13.94 4.45
C LEU A 90 5.46 -14.26 3.72
N LEU A 91 4.97 -13.37 2.86
CA LEU A 91 3.80 -13.63 2.01
C LEU A 91 4.06 -14.77 1.01
N LEU A 92 5.20 -14.73 0.32
CA LEU A 92 5.63 -15.77 -0.62
C LEU A 92 5.74 -17.13 0.07
N GLU A 93 6.32 -17.15 1.29
CA GLU A 93 6.41 -18.35 2.11
C GLU A 93 5.02 -18.90 2.46
N ARG A 94 4.09 -18.07 2.94
CA ARG A 94 2.72 -18.54 3.28
C ARG A 94 1.98 -19.07 2.05
N LEU A 95 2.06 -18.38 0.92
CA LEU A 95 1.43 -18.87 -0.31
C LEU A 95 1.97 -20.25 -0.72
N ARG A 96 3.30 -20.43 -0.68
CA ARG A 96 3.96 -21.71 -1.00
C ARG A 96 3.72 -22.82 0.02
N ARG A 97 3.48 -22.48 1.29
CA ARG A 97 3.02 -23.46 2.30
C ARG A 97 1.62 -23.99 1.96
N GLY A 98 0.74 -23.13 1.46
CA GLY A 98 -0.61 -23.51 1.03
C GLY A 98 -0.64 -24.31 -0.28
N ASN A 99 0.23 -23.95 -1.23
CA ASN A 99 0.47 -24.70 -2.46
C ASN A 99 1.92 -24.49 -2.94
N PRO A 100 2.83 -25.48 -2.81
CA PRO A 100 4.22 -25.34 -3.24
C PRO A 100 4.42 -25.08 -4.74
N ALA A 101 3.44 -25.42 -5.58
CA ALA A 101 3.48 -25.27 -7.03
C ALA A 101 2.74 -24.02 -7.54
N ILE A 102 2.27 -23.14 -6.65
CA ILE A 102 1.53 -21.94 -7.05
C ILE A 102 2.42 -20.98 -7.86
N ASP A 103 1.93 -20.54 -9.01
CA ASP A 103 2.57 -19.54 -9.85
C ASP A 103 2.28 -18.14 -9.29
N ILE A 104 3.31 -17.47 -8.74
CA ILE A 104 3.17 -16.19 -8.07
C ILE A 104 3.74 -15.08 -8.95
N ARG A 105 2.92 -14.05 -9.21
CA ARG A 105 3.35 -12.79 -9.82
C ARG A 105 3.27 -11.65 -8.82
N ILE A 106 4.28 -10.78 -8.81
CA ILE A 106 4.32 -9.60 -7.94
C ILE A 106 4.04 -8.36 -8.80
N LEU A 107 2.87 -7.76 -8.65
CA LEU A 107 2.43 -6.60 -9.42
C LEU A 107 2.75 -5.32 -8.65
N VAL A 108 3.69 -4.51 -9.18
CA VAL A 108 4.06 -3.23 -8.60
C VAL A 108 3.01 -2.17 -8.94
N ALA A 109 2.33 -1.67 -7.91
CA ALA A 109 1.23 -0.71 -7.99
C ALA A 109 1.74 0.73 -8.09
N THR A 110 2.10 1.15 -9.30
CA THR A 110 2.56 2.51 -9.62
C THR A 110 1.42 3.53 -9.64
N GLY A 111 0.17 3.10 -9.80
CA GLY A 111 -0.95 3.98 -10.15
C GLY A 111 -0.59 4.85 -11.35
N CYS A 112 -0.52 6.18 -11.15
CA CYS A 112 -0.13 7.13 -12.21
C CYS A 112 1.33 7.59 -12.14
N HIS A 113 2.16 6.99 -11.29
CA HIS A 113 3.60 7.26 -11.25
C HIS A 113 4.32 6.61 -12.44
N ARG A 114 5.59 6.99 -12.64
CA ARG A 114 6.47 6.29 -13.58
C ARG A 114 6.74 4.86 -13.12
N ALA A 115 7.21 4.03 -14.04
CA ALA A 115 7.76 2.72 -13.71
C ALA A 115 8.89 2.83 -12.68
N THR A 116 8.95 1.84 -11.79
CA THR A 116 10.05 1.67 -10.84
C THR A 116 11.27 1.13 -11.59
N THR A 117 12.45 1.73 -11.40
CA THR A 117 13.66 1.32 -12.12
C THR A 117 14.27 0.04 -11.52
N PRO A 118 15.12 -0.70 -12.25
CA PRO A 118 15.78 -1.89 -11.71
C PRO A 118 16.54 -1.65 -10.39
N ASP A 119 17.24 -0.52 -10.26
CA ASP A 119 17.97 -0.19 -9.02
C ASP A 119 17.00 0.06 -7.86
N GLU A 120 15.90 0.78 -8.10
CA GLU A 120 14.85 1.00 -7.10
C GLU A 120 14.15 -0.31 -6.70
N MET A 121 14.00 -1.26 -7.63
CA MET A 121 13.49 -2.60 -7.34
C MET A 121 14.43 -3.34 -6.37
N CYS A 122 15.74 -3.34 -6.65
CA CYS A 122 16.75 -3.96 -5.78
C CYS A 122 16.83 -3.26 -4.41
N GLU A 123 16.72 -1.93 -4.38
CA GLU A 123 16.66 -1.17 -3.14
C GLU A 123 15.40 -1.50 -2.32
N LYS A 124 14.25 -1.64 -2.97
CA LYS A 124 12.98 -1.85 -2.27
C LYS A 124 12.73 -3.29 -1.86
N PHE A 125 13.07 -4.24 -2.71
CA PHE A 125 12.71 -5.66 -2.56
C PHE A 125 13.91 -6.54 -2.23
N GLY A 126 15.13 -6.09 -2.52
CA GLY A 126 16.35 -6.90 -2.41
C GLY A 126 16.63 -7.67 -3.69
N GLU A 127 17.90 -7.70 -4.09
CA GLU A 127 18.37 -8.30 -5.35
C GLU A 127 17.92 -9.75 -5.53
N GLU A 128 17.96 -10.54 -4.45
CA GLU A 128 17.62 -11.96 -4.54
C GLU A 128 16.14 -12.21 -4.84
N ILE A 129 15.23 -11.39 -4.28
CA ILE A 129 13.79 -11.49 -4.59
C ILE A 129 13.55 -11.06 -6.03
N VAL A 130 14.15 -9.94 -6.44
CA VAL A 130 14.01 -9.40 -7.82
C VAL A 130 14.48 -10.41 -8.86
N ARG A 131 15.56 -11.16 -8.56
CA ARG A 131 16.11 -12.16 -9.47
C ARG A 131 15.29 -13.46 -9.52
N ARG A 132 14.71 -13.89 -8.41
CA ARG A 132 14.02 -15.19 -8.29
C ARG A 132 12.54 -15.13 -8.63
N GLU A 133 11.88 -14.03 -8.32
CA GLU A 133 10.43 -13.91 -8.42
C GLU A 133 10.01 -13.14 -9.69
N THR A 134 8.79 -13.41 -10.16
CA THR A 134 8.27 -12.74 -11.35
C THR A 134 7.61 -11.42 -10.97
N PHE A 135 8.23 -10.30 -11.35
CA PHE A 135 7.64 -8.97 -11.20
C PHE A 135 6.93 -8.51 -12.46
N LEU A 136 5.79 -7.86 -12.27
CA LEU A 136 5.06 -7.12 -13.29
C LEU A 136 5.00 -5.65 -12.87
N MET A 137 5.20 -4.75 -13.83
CA MET A 137 5.08 -3.31 -13.61
C MET A 137 3.71 -2.84 -14.10
N HIS A 138 2.93 -2.18 -13.24
CA HIS A 138 1.70 -1.55 -13.70
C HIS A 138 2.00 -0.32 -14.57
N ASP A 139 1.26 -0.19 -15.67
CA ASP A 139 1.19 1.03 -16.48
C ASP A 139 -0.28 1.41 -16.68
N CYS A 140 -0.68 2.56 -16.12
CA CYS A 140 -2.06 3.05 -16.20
C CYS A 140 -2.47 3.54 -17.60
N THR A 141 -1.54 3.61 -18.55
CA THR A 141 -1.77 4.06 -19.93
C THR A 141 -1.74 2.93 -20.95
N ASP A 142 -1.17 1.77 -20.59
CA ASP A 142 -1.18 0.58 -21.44
C ASP A 142 -2.57 -0.09 -21.42
N THR A 143 -3.41 0.30 -22.37
CA THR A 143 -4.77 -0.26 -22.50
C THR A 143 -4.80 -1.77 -22.76
N ALA A 144 -3.73 -2.37 -23.31
CA ALA A 144 -3.69 -3.80 -23.59
C ALA A 144 -3.59 -4.63 -22.30
N SER A 145 -2.84 -4.15 -21.30
CA SER A 145 -2.75 -4.78 -19.98
C SER A 145 -3.93 -4.46 -19.05
N LEU A 146 -4.88 -3.63 -19.50
CA LEU A 146 -6.09 -3.27 -18.74
C LEU A 146 -7.33 -3.98 -19.25
N ARG A 147 -8.30 -4.19 -18.35
CA ARG A 147 -9.65 -4.66 -18.68
C ARG A 147 -10.68 -3.86 -17.93
N GLN A 148 -11.74 -3.44 -18.64
CA GLN A 148 -12.92 -2.87 -18.02
C GLN A 148 -13.66 -3.95 -17.24
N LEU A 149 -13.95 -3.69 -15.97
CA LEU A 149 -14.59 -4.64 -15.07
C LEU A 149 -16.01 -4.24 -14.70
N ALA A 150 -16.25 -2.95 -14.47
CA ALA A 150 -17.53 -2.44 -13.99
C ALA A 150 -17.63 -0.91 -14.18
N ARG A 151 -18.70 -0.32 -13.65
CA ARG A 151 -18.76 1.11 -13.32
C ARG A 151 -18.63 1.31 -11.82
N LEU A 152 -17.86 2.31 -11.41
CA LEU A 152 -17.74 2.78 -10.03
C LEU A 152 -19.09 3.32 -9.53
N PRO A 153 -19.32 3.37 -8.21
CA PRO A 153 -20.49 4.04 -7.63
C PRO A 153 -20.63 5.51 -8.05
N SER A 154 -19.53 6.18 -8.39
CA SER A 154 -19.51 7.53 -8.98
C SER A 154 -19.93 7.60 -10.46
N GLY A 155 -20.08 6.46 -11.15
CA GLY A 155 -20.44 6.36 -12.56
C GLY A 155 -19.26 6.18 -13.52
N GLY A 156 -18.03 6.46 -13.07
CA GLY A 156 -16.80 6.29 -13.86
C GLY A 156 -16.53 4.82 -14.19
N GLU A 157 -15.89 4.54 -15.32
CA GLU A 157 -15.53 3.17 -15.68
C GLU A 157 -14.37 2.65 -14.83
N LEU A 158 -14.50 1.42 -14.35
CA LEU A 158 -13.46 0.73 -13.59
C LEU A 158 -12.62 -0.13 -14.54
N TRP A 159 -11.41 0.34 -14.83
CA TRP A 159 -10.39 -0.39 -15.58
C TRP A 159 -9.26 -0.79 -14.66
N LEU A 160 -8.94 -2.09 -14.61
CA LEU A 160 -7.90 -2.64 -13.74
C LEU A 160 -6.94 -3.52 -14.55
N ASN A 161 -5.73 -3.72 -14.02
CA ASN A 161 -4.71 -4.55 -14.63
C ASN A 161 -5.13 -6.03 -14.69
N ARG A 162 -5.00 -6.64 -15.88
CA ARG A 162 -5.40 -8.02 -16.17
C ARG A 162 -4.74 -9.05 -15.26
N ALA A 163 -3.46 -8.86 -14.92
CA ALA A 163 -2.75 -9.80 -14.05
C ALA A 163 -3.44 -9.96 -12.68
N ALA A 164 -4.00 -8.87 -12.14
CA ALA A 164 -4.75 -8.92 -10.90
C ALA A 164 -6.15 -9.53 -11.05
N LEU A 165 -6.76 -9.47 -12.24
CA LEU A 165 -8.11 -9.97 -12.46
C LEU A 165 -8.15 -11.44 -12.90
N ASP A 166 -7.12 -11.88 -13.61
CA ASP A 166 -7.03 -13.20 -14.23
C ASP A 166 -6.36 -14.24 -13.31
N THR A 167 -5.88 -13.82 -12.13
CA THR A 167 -5.34 -14.72 -11.12
C THR A 167 -6.43 -15.40 -10.29
N ASP A 168 -6.14 -16.58 -9.75
CA ASP A 168 -7.07 -17.30 -8.86
C ASP A 168 -7.13 -16.70 -7.46
N LEU A 169 -6.03 -16.08 -6.99
CA LEU A 169 -5.91 -15.47 -5.68
C LEU A 169 -5.20 -14.11 -5.76
N LEU A 170 -5.95 -13.04 -5.48
CA LEU A 170 -5.42 -11.69 -5.41
C LEU A 170 -5.13 -11.28 -3.96
N VAL A 171 -3.88 -10.89 -3.70
CA VAL A 171 -3.37 -10.46 -2.39
C VAL A 171 -2.74 -9.09 -2.54
N ALA A 172 -2.70 -8.28 -1.48
CA ALA A 172 -1.95 -7.03 -1.48
C ALA A 172 -1.12 -6.85 -0.21
N GLU A 173 0.07 -6.29 -0.36
CA GLU A 173 0.78 -5.66 0.74
C GLU A 173 0.71 -4.14 0.66
N GLY A 174 1.07 -3.49 1.76
CA GLY A 174 1.11 -2.04 1.85
C GLY A 174 1.39 -1.57 3.26
N PHE A 175 1.14 -0.30 3.49
CA PHE A 175 1.20 0.30 4.81
C PHE A 175 0.00 1.22 5.02
N ILE A 176 -0.29 1.55 6.28
CA ILE A 176 -1.38 2.44 6.68
C ILE A 176 -0.78 3.71 7.30
N GLU A 177 -1.14 4.85 6.72
CA GLU A 177 -0.88 6.20 7.23
C GLU A 177 -2.10 7.08 6.94
N PRO A 178 -2.31 8.19 7.68
CA PRO A 178 -3.27 9.21 7.29
C PRO A 178 -2.97 9.71 5.87
N HIS A 179 -4.00 9.73 5.02
CA HIS A 179 -3.90 10.23 3.66
C HIS A 179 -4.83 11.43 3.48
N PHE A 180 -4.23 12.57 3.12
CA PHE A 180 -4.83 13.89 3.07
C PHE A 180 -6.25 14.03 2.49
N PHE A 181 -6.66 13.19 1.52
CA PHE A 181 -8.05 13.15 1.03
C PHE A 181 -8.73 11.78 1.07
N ALA A 182 -7.98 10.68 1.25
CA ALA A 182 -8.52 9.32 1.11
C ALA A 182 -8.83 8.66 2.47
N GLY A 183 -8.79 9.46 3.55
CA GLY A 183 -8.76 9.01 4.93
C GLY A 183 -7.40 8.42 5.28
N PHE A 184 -7.13 7.23 4.76
CA PHE A 184 -5.90 6.47 5.02
C PHE A 184 -5.32 5.87 3.73
N SER A 185 -4.03 5.56 3.72
CA SER A 185 -3.43 4.68 2.72
C SER A 185 -3.82 3.20 2.95
N GLY A 186 -3.19 2.26 2.24
CA GLY A 186 -3.38 0.82 2.45
C GLY A 186 -4.69 0.23 1.92
N GLY A 187 -4.79 -1.10 2.05
CA GLY A 187 -5.95 -1.93 1.70
C GLY A 187 -6.42 -1.69 0.27
N ARG A 188 -7.68 -1.25 0.15
CA ARG A 188 -8.34 -0.89 -1.12
C ARG A 188 -7.52 0.02 -2.04
N LYS A 189 -6.61 0.84 -1.49
CA LYS A 189 -5.80 1.78 -2.27
C LYS A 189 -4.74 1.09 -3.15
N SER A 190 -4.35 -0.14 -2.81
CA SER A 190 -3.49 -0.98 -3.67
C SER A 190 -4.19 -1.32 -4.99
N VAL A 191 -5.53 -1.33 -5.02
CA VAL A 191 -6.31 -1.55 -6.25
C VAL A 191 -6.58 -0.24 -6.98
N LEU A 192 -7.26 0.71 -6.33
CA LEU A 192 -7.54 2.05 -6.89
C LEU A 192 -6.87 3.10 -5.99
N PRO A 193 -5.87 3.85 -6.45
CA PRO A 193 -5.37 3.94 -7.82
C PRO A 193 -4.32 2.90 -8.21
N GLY A 194 -3.83 2.07 -7.29
CA GLY A 194 -2.56 1.36 -7.45
C GLY A 194 -2.38 0.56 -8.74
N ILE A 195 -3.42 -0.11 -9.25
CA ILE A 195 -3.37 -0.91 -10.47
C ILE A 195 -4.52 -0.56 -11.44
N ALA A 196 -5.02 0.68 -11.35
CA ALA A 196 -6.14 1.16 -12.13
C ALA A 196 -5.68 1.99 -13.34
N GLY A 197 -6.44 1.91 -14.43
CA GLY A 197 -6.20 2.73 -15.62
C GLY A 197 -6.32 4.24 -15.32
N ARG A 198 -5.59 5.07 -16.07
CA ARG A 198 -5.49 6.52 -15.86
C ARG A 198 -6.87 7.19 -15.82
N ALA A 199 -7.77 6.82 -16.74
CA ALA A 199 -9.12 7.38 -16.78
C ALA A 199 -9.92 7.06 -15.50
N THR A 200 -9.82 5.84 -14.98
CA THR A 200 -10.45 5.44 -13.71
C THR A 200 -9.88 6.24 -12.53
N VAL A 201 -8.55 6.42 -12.49
CA VAL A 201 -7.89 7.22 -11.43
C VAL A 201 -8.40 8.66 -11.46
N LEU A 202 -8.42 9.29 -12.63
CA LEU A 202 -8.87 10.69 -12.79
C LEU A 202 -10.36 10.87 -12.48
N ALA A 203 -11.21 9.90 -12.84
CA ALA A 203 -12.62 9.92 -12.47
C ALA A 203 -12.81 9.90 -10.95
N ASN A 204 -12.03 9.07 -10.25
CA ASN A 204 -12.06 9.00 -8.79
C ASN A 204 -11.44 10.23 -8.10
N HIS A 205 -10.47 10.90 -8.75
CA HIS A 205 -9.81 12.11 -8.24
C HIS A 205 -10.39 13.39 -8.85
N CYS A 206 -11.69 13.41 -9.16
CA CYS A 206 -12.34 14.56 -9.75
C CYS A 206 -12.50 15.72 -8.74
N ALA A 207 -12.63 16.94 -9.26
CA ALA A 207 -12.73 18.15 -8.43
C ALA A 207 -13.88 18.10 -7.42
N ALA A 208 -15.03 17.53 -7.79
CA ALA A 208 -16.17 17.37 -6.89
C ALA A 208 -15.85 16.49 -5.67
N PHE A 209 -15.12 15.39 -5.87
CA PHE A 209 -14.73 14.49 -4.79
C PHE A 209 -13.64 15.08 -3.91
N ILE A 210 -12.67 15.78 -4.50
CA ILE A 210 -11.61 16.46 -3.73
C ILE A 210 -12.19 17.62 -2.89
N ALA A 211 -13.18 18.34 -3.43
CA ALA A 211 -13.87 19.42 -2.72
C ALA A 211 -14.80 18.93 -1.61
N ASP A 212 -15.18 17.65 -1.60
CA ASP A 212 -16.07 17.08 -0.58
C ASP A 212 -15.47 17.26 0.82
N PRO A 213 -16.23 17.78 1.81
CA PRO A 213 -15.72 18.03 3.16
C PRO A 213 -15.29 16.74 3.89
N ARG A 214 -15.75 15.57 3.46
CA ARG A 214 -15.39 14.27 4.03
C ARG A 214 -14.13 13.67 3.43
N ALA A 215 -13.66 14.19 2.28
CA ALA A 215 -12.40 13.78 1.66
C ALA A 215 -11.20 14.42 2.38
N ARG A 216 -10.94 13.98 3.61
CA ARG A 216 -9.91 14.53 4.51
C ARG A 216 -9.07 13.43 5.15
N ALA A 217 -7.92 13.80 5.71
CA ALA A 217 -7.07 12.90 6.49
C ALA A 217 -7.86 12.25 7.63
N GLY A 218 -7.75 10.93 7.78
CA GLY A 218 -8.43 10.16 8.81
C GLY A 218 -9.93 9.88 8.58
N SER A 219 -10.54 10.48 7.57
CA SER A 219 -11.99 10.35 7.30
C SER A 219 -12.29 9.28 6.25
N LEU A 220 -13.00 8.23 6.65
CA LEU A 220 -13.48 7.15 5.77
C LEU A 220 -15.00 7.14 5.60
N ASP A 221 -15.73 7.41 6.67
CA ASP A 221 -17.19 7.39 6.65
C ASP A 221 -17.73 8.42 5.65
N ASP A 222 -18.56 7.94 4.73
CA ASP A 222 -19.13 8.70 3.61
C ASP A 222 -18.12 9.44 2.72
N ASN A 223 -16.82 9.12 2.81
CA ASN A 223 -15.82 9.67 1.92
C ASN A 223 -16.03 9.11 0.50
N PRO A 224 -16.41 9.93 -0.50
CA PRO A 224 -16.79 9.44 -1.82
C PRO A 224 -15.63 8.79 -2.56
N ILE A 225 -14.40 9.27 -2.34
CA ILE A 225 -13.18 8.69 -2.89
C ILE A 225 -12.97 7.28 -2.33
N HIS A 226 -13.10 7.14 -1.00
CA HIS A 226 -12.95 5.86 -0.32
C HIS A 226 -13.99 4.83 -0.80
N ARG A 227 -15.25 5.25 -0.96
CA ARG A 227 -16.36 4.40 -1.40
C ARG A 227 -16.06 3.73 -2.75
N ASP A 228 -15.58 4.51 -3.71
CA ASP A 228 -15.18 4.00 -5.03
C ASP A 228 -13.99 3.06 -4.95
N MET A 229 -12.97 3.39 -4.14
CA MET A 229 -11.80 2.52 -3.95
C MET A 229 -12.20 1.18 -3.32
N LEU A 230 -13.08 1.20 -2.32
CA LEU A 230 -13.58 0.00 -1.66
C LEU A 230 -14.40 -0.87 -2.63
N PHE A 231 -15.25 -0.25 -3.45
CA PHE A 231 -15.96 -0.95 -4.51
C PHE A 231 -14.98 -1.60 -5.50
N ALA A 232 -13.98 -0.85 -5.98
CA ALA A 232 -12.98 -1.37 -6.92
C ALA A 232 -12.23 -2.59 -6.36
N ALA A 233 -11.80 -2.54 -5.10
CA ALA A 233 -11.11 -3.66 -4.45
C ALA A 233 -11.99 -4.90 -4.32
N ARG A 234 -13.29 -4.73 -4.04
CA ARG A 234 -14.26 -5.83 -4.02
C ARG A 234 -14.49 -6.43 -5.39
N GLN A 235 -14.62 -5.60 -6.43
CA GLN A 235 -14.76 -6.07 -7.81
C GLN A 235 -13.50 -6.83 -8.27
N ALA A 236 -12.31 -6.36 -7.88
CA ALA A 236 -11.04 -7.04 -8.14
C ALA A 236 -10.90 -8.38 -7.40
N ARG A 237 -11.81 -8.71 -6.46
CA ARG A 237 -11.74 -9.89 -5.59
C ARG A 237 -10.45 -9.93 -4.77
N LEU A 238 -10.01 -8.77 -4.26
CA LEU A 238 -8.88 -8.70 -3.33
C LEU A 238 -9.21 -9.51 -2.08
N ALA A 239 -8.56 -10.66 -1.91
CA ALA A 239 -8.96 -11.69 -0.95
C ALA A 239 -8.22 -11.59 0.38
N PHE A 240 -7.00 -11.05 0.38
CA PHE A 240 -6.17 -10.94 1.56
C PHE A 240 -5.28 -9.69 1.49
N ILE A 241 -5.06 -9.05 2.63
CA ILE A 241 -4.12 -7.93 2.73
C ILE A 241 -3.16 -8.11 3.91
N LEU A 242 -1.92 -7.68 3.71
CA LEU A 242 -0.96 -7.44 4.78
C LEU A 242 -0.60 -5.95 4.76
N ASN A 243 -1.06 -5.19 5.75
CA ASN A 243 -0.64 -3.80 5.90
C ASN A 243 0.10 -3.60 7.21
N VAL A 244 1.23 -2.90 7.12
CA VAL A 244 2.04 -2.52 8.27
C VAL A 244 1.81 -1.06 8.65
N THR A 245 2.09 -0.72 9.89
CA THR A 245 2.32 0.66 10.33
C THR A 245 3.78 0.78 10.67
N ILE A 246 4.42 1.85 10.23
CA ILE A 246 5.86 2.07 10.45
C ILE A 246 6.06 3.27 11.37
N ASN A 247 7.19 3.30 12.06
CA ASN A 247 7.61 4.46 12.83
C ASN A 247 8.38 5.48 11.95
N ALA A 248 8.93 6.53 12.57
CA ALA A 248 9.67 7.58 11.87
C ALA A 248 10.96 7.10 11.16
N ASP A 249 11.54 5.98 11.60
CA ASP A 249 12.73 5.38 10.98
C ASP A 249 12.40 4.38 9.85
N LYS A 250 11.10 4.18 9.60
CA LYS A 250 10.54 3.27 8.58
C LYS A 250 10.67 1.78 8.93
N SER A 251 10.72 1.41 10.21
CA SER A 251 10.66 0.03 10.72
C SER A 251 9.31 -0.40 11.30
#